data_AF-A0AAV1QQB2-F1
#
_entry.id   AF-A0AAV1QQB2-F1
#
_cell.length_a   1.000
_cell.length_b   1.000
_cell.length_c   1.000
_cell.angle_alpha   90.00
_cell.angle_beta   90.00
_cell.angle_gamma   90.00
#
_symmetry.space_group_name_H-M   'P 1'
#
loop_
_entity.id
_entity.type
_entity.pdbx_description
1 polymer ?
#
loop_
_entity_poly.entity_id
_entity_poly.type
_entity_poly.pdbx_seq_one_letter_code
_entity_poly.pdbx_strand_id
1 'polypeptide(L)'
;MTQAGHYISISEKNKRLILAIFASFLLVGTIIAIVAGVNSHKNSTKNAAAHALLMASCSSTRYPDLCYSTLASVPGVADNLAVPKDVILLSINSTRDAIKRNIFLADKCQATSKRLTEQQKTALADCMTNYNSGLADLDKVSEALAKNDRELLHQQQYADDLKTQPCRVMDS
;
A
#
# COMPACT_ATOMS: atom_id res chain seq x y z
N MET A 1 -33.37 12.45 -59.93
CA MET A 1 -33.04 13.86 -59.63
C MET A 1 -33.62 14.17 -58.26
N THR A 2 -32.77 14.11 -57.23
CA THR A 2 -32.27 15.23 -56.40
C THR A 2 -33.14 15.49 -55.16
N GLN A 3 -32.72 14.87 -54.05
CA GLN A 3 -33.16 15.17 -52.69
C GLN A 3 -32.32 16.35 -52.18
N ALA A 4 -32.95 17.51 -52.02
CA ALA A 4 -32.32 18.72 -51.51
C ALA A 4 -32.15 18.62 -49.99
N GLY A 5 -30.91 18.76 -49.52
CA GLY A 5 -30.54 18.79 -48.11
C GLY A 5 -31.14 20.00 -47.41
N HIS A 6 -31.75 19.75 -46.25
CA HIS A 6 -32.33 20.75 -45.38
C HIS A 6 -31.22 21.56 -44.69
N TYR A 7 -30.86 22.70 -45.28
CA TYR A 7 -29.90 23.65 -44.71
C TYR A 7 -30.54 24.37 -43.50
N ILE A 8 -29.98 24.15 -42.31
CA ILE A 8 -30.34 24.87 -41.09
C ILE A 8 -29.79 26.31 -41.22
N SER A 9 -30.66 27.26 -41.56
CA SER A 9 -30.32 28.68 -41.64
C SER A 9 -30.19 29.27 -40.23
N ILE A 10 -28.96 29.31 -39.71
CA ILE A 10 -28.63 29.93 -38.43
C ILE A 10 -28.38 31.43 -38.68
N SER A 11 -29.17 32.30 -38.04
CA SER A 11 -29.02 33.77 -38.09
C SER A 11 -27.61 34.22 -37.63
N GLU A 12 -27.04 35.25 -38.26
CA GLU A 12 -25.68 35.79 -37.98
C GLU A 12 -25.42 36.06 -36.49
N LYS A 13 -26.42 36.56 -35.75
CA LYS A 13 -26.32 36.80 -34.30
C LYS A 13 -26.19 35.49 -33.50
N ASN A 14 -26.88 34.45 -33.94
CA ASN A 14 -26.88 33.13 -33.32
C ASN A 14 -25.58 32.38 -33.63
N LYS A 15 -24.96 32.61 -34.80
CA LYS A 15 -23.62 32.07 -35.13
C LYS A 15 -22.55 32.60 -34.17
N ARG A 16 -22.55 33.91 -33.89
CA ARG A 16 -21.62 34.53 -32.93
C ARG A 16 -21.81 34.01 -31.51
N LEU A 17 -23.06 33.79 -31.11
CA LEU A 17 -23.40 33.26 -29.79
C LEU A 17 -23.00 31.79 -29.64
N ILE A 18 -23.22 30.97 -30.67
CA ILE A 18 -22.76 29.58 -30.73
C ILE A 18 -21.23 29.53 -30.67
N LEU A 19 -20.52 30.33 -31.46
CA LEU A 19 -19.06 30.41 -31.43
C LEU A 19 -18.52 30.82 -30.06
N ALA A 20 -19.16 31.78 -29.38
CA ALA A 20 -18.78 32.19 -28.03
C ALA A 20 -18.97 31.05 -27.02
N ILE A 21 -20.09 30.33 -27.08
CA ILE A 21 -20.35 29.17 -26.23
C ILE A 21 -19.32 28.07 -26.47
N PHE A 22 -19.05 27.72 -27.74
CA PHE A 22 -18.02 26.74 -28.09
C PHE A 22 -16.64 27.16 -27.60
N ALA A 23 -16.28 28.44 -27.74
CA ALA A 23 -15.01 28.96 -27.22
C ALA A 23 -14.91 28.86 -25.69
N SER A 24 -16.00 29.14 -24.96
CA SER A 24 -16.06 28.96 -23.51
C SER A 24 -15.93 27.49 -23.11
N PHE A 25 -16.60 26.56 -23.81
CA PHE A 25 -16.45 25.13 -23.55
C PHE A 25 -15.04 24.61 -23.85
N LEU A 26 -14.41 25.10 -24.92
CA LEU A 26 -13.03 24.75 -25.25
C LEU A 26 -12.05 25.25 -24.18
N LEU A 27 -12.24 26.46 -23.65
CA LEU A 27 -11.44 26.98 -22.54
C LEU A 27 -11.56 26.13 -21.27
N VAL A 28 -12.77 25.69 -20.93
CA VAL A 28 -12.97 24.80 -19.77
C VAL A 28 -12.37 23.41 -20.04
N GLY A 29 -12.57 22.87 -21.24
CA GLY A 29 -12.05 21.57 -21.66
C GLY A 29 -10.52 21.51 -21.64
N THR A 30 -9.82 22.58 -22.08
CA THR A 30 -8.36 22.64 -22.04
C THR A 30 -7.83 22.68 -20.61
N ILE A 31 -8.45 23.45 -19.71
CA ILE A 31 -8.06 23.48 -18.29
C ILE A 31 -8.19 22.08 -17.67
N ILE A 32 -9.30 21.39 -17.90
CA ILE A 32 -9.52 20.02 -17.39
C ILE A 32 -8.49 19.05 -17.97
N ALA A 33 -8.22 19.12 -19.28
CA ALA A 33 -7.25 18.25 -19.95
C ALA A 33 -5.82 18.45 -19.41
N ILE A 34 -5.41 19.69 -19.16
CA ILE A 34 -4.10 20.00 -18.58
C ILE A 34 -3.99 19.44 -17.16
N VAL A 35 -4.99 19.70 -16.31
CA VAL A 35 -4.98 19.20 -14.92
C VAL A 35 -4.97 17.68 -14.88
N ALA A 36 -5.82 17.03 -15.67
CA ALA A 36 -5.86 15.57 -15.77
C ALA A 36 -4.53 14.99 -16.28
N GLY A 37 -3.93 15.61 -17.31
CA GLY A 37 -2.65 15.19 -17.87
C GLY A 37 -1.49 15.32 -16.88
N VAL A 38 -1.39 16.46 -16.18
CA VAL A 38 -0.34 16.69 -15.18
C VAL A 38 -0.49 15.72 -14.00
N ASN A 39 -1.71 15.52 -13.50
CA ASN A 39 -1.95 14.63 -12.38
C ASN A 39 -1.68 13.17 -12.75
N SER A 40 -2.05 12.75 -13.97
CA SER A 40 -1.74 11.42 -14.50
C SER A 40 -0.22 11.19 -14.61
N HIS A 41 0.52 12.16 -15.13
CA HIS A 41 1.98 12.06 -15.24
C HIS A 41 2.66 11.96 -13.86
N LYS A 42 2.23 12.80 -12.90
CA LYS A 42 2.73 12.74 -11.51
C LYS A 42 2.49 11.38 -10.87
N ASN A 43 1.29 10.81 -11.04
CA ASN A 43 0.96 9.50 -10.50
C ASN A 43 1.76 8.38 -11.18
N SER A 44 1.98 8.45 -12.49
CA SER A 44 2.83 7.50 -13.20
C SER A 44 4.27 7.50 -12.67
N THR A 45 4.85 8.68 -12.46
CA THR A 45 6.22 8.82 -11.93
C THR A 45 6.33 8.30 -10.50
N LYS A 46 5.35 8.60 -9.63
CA LYS A 46 5.28 8.05 -8.27
C LYS A 46 5.21 6.52 -8.27
N ASN A 47 4.34 5.95 -9.10
CA ASN A 47 4.17 4.51 -9.20
C ASN A 47 5.48 3.83 -9.67
N ALA A 48 6.19 4.42 -10.63
CA ALA A 48 7.49 3.92 -11.07
C ALA A 48 8.55 3.98 -9.97
N ALA A 49 8.61 5.08 -9.20
CA ALA A 49 9.52 5.23 -8.08
C ALA A 49 9.24 4.22 -6.96
N ALA A 50 7.97 4.05 -6.59
CA ALA A 50 7.55 3.06 -5.60
C ALA A 50 7.87 1.64 -6.05
N HIS A 51 7.63 1.32 -7.34
CA HIS A 51 7.98 0.02 -7.92
C HIS A 51 9.49 -0.26 -7.83
N ALA A 52 10.33 0.70 -8.22
CA ALA A 52 11.78 0.55 -8.15
C ALA A 52 12.27 0.37 -6.71
N LEU A 53 11.71 1.14 -5.76
CA LEU A 53 12.04 1.05 -4.35
C LEU A 53 11.65 -0.32 -3.75
N LEU A 54 10.45 -0.83 -4.09
CA LEU A 54 10.02 -2.16 -3.67
C LEU A 54 10.92 -3.25 -4.26
N MET A 55 11.24 -3.16 -5.56
CA MET A 55 12.14 -4.13 -6.21
C MET A 55 13.52 -4.16 -5.56
N ALA A 56 14.13 -2.99 -5.34
CA ALA A 56 15.42 -2.88 -4.69
C ALA A 56 15.40 -3.39 -3.24
N SER A 57 14.32 -3.15 -2.50
CA SER A 57 14.21 -3.57 -1.10
C SER A 57 13.91 -5.07 -0.97
N CYS A 58 13.09 -5.61 -1.87
CA CYS A 58 12.69 -7.02 -1.84
C CYS A 58 13.74 -7.97 -2.44
N SER A 59 14.64 -7.48 -3.31
CA SER A 59 15.61 -8.33 -4.02
C SER A 59 16.58 -9.06 -3.10
N SER A 60 16.87 -8.51 -1.90
CA SER A 60 17.76 -9.16 -0.92
C SER A 60 17.02 -10.04 0.10
N THR A 61 15.70 -10.19 -0.04
CA THR A 61 14.90 -11.01 0.88
C THR A 61 14.94 -12.48 0.49
N ARG A 62 14.62 -13.36 1.44
CA ARG A 62 14.54 -14.81 1.19
C ARG A 62 13.47 -15.19 0.18
N TYR A 63 12.39 -14.41 0.09
CA TYR A 63 11.26 -14.62 -0.81
C TYR A 63 10.93 -13.32 -1.56
N PRO A 64 11.73 -12.94 -2.59
CA PRO A 64 11.60 -11.65 -3.28
C PRO A 64 10.20 -11.43 -3.88
N ASP A 65 9.64 -12.44 -4.54
CA ASP A 65 8.33 -12.35 -5.19
C ASP A 65 7.20 -12.19 -4.16
N LEU A 66 7.29 -12.90 -3.02
CA LEU A 66 6.32 -12.77 -1.94
C LEU A 66 6.41 -11.39 -1.29
N CYS A 67 7.61 -10.87 -1.05
CA CYS A 67 7.84 -9.52 -0.55
C CYS A 67 7.19 -8.49 -1.49
N TYR A 68 7.51 -8.56 -2.79
CA TYR A 68 7.00 -7.59 -3.74
C TYR A 68 5.46 -7.66 -3.86
N SER A 69 4.91 -8.86 -4.07
CA SER A 69 3.46 -9.04 -4.25
C SER A 69 2.66 -8.61 -3.03
N THR A 70 3.15 -8.92 -1.82
CA THR A 70 2.50 -8.52 -0.57
C THR A 70 2.46 -7.00 -0.46
N LEU A 71 3.61 -6.33 -0.64
CA LEU A 71 3.71 -4.89 -0.43
C LEU A 71 3.03 -4.08 -1.55
N ALA A 72 3.17 -4.51 -2.80
CA ALA A 72 2.54 -3.85 -3.95
C ALA A 72 1.01 -3.98 -3.94
N SER A 73 0.46 -4.97 -3.23
CA SER A 73 -0.99 -5.14 -3.08
C SER A 73 -1.63 -4.16 -2.10
N VAL A 74 -0.83 -3.44 -1.31
CA VAL A 74 -1.35 -2.48 -0.33
C VAL A 74 -1.95 -1.26 -1.05
N PRO A 75 -3.24 -0.94 -0.83
CA PRO A 75 -3.87 0.22 -1.47
C PRO A 75 -3.15 1.52 -1.14
N GLY A 76 -2.85 2.34 -2.16
CA GLY A 76 -2.20 3.64 -1.97
C GLY A 76 -0.71 3.54 -1.57
N VAL A 77 -0.07 2.38 -1.74
CA VAL A 77 1.35 2.19 -1.39
C VAL A 77 2.27 3.21 -2.06
N ALA A 78 2.02 3.57 -3.31
CA ALA A 78 2.84 4.51 -4.06
C ALA A 78 2.83 5.95 -3.53
N ASP A 79 1.84 6.33 -2.72
CA ASP A 79 1.77 7.66 -2.12
C ASP A 79 2.59 7.77 -0.82
N ASN A 80 2.92 6.64 -0.20
CA ASN A 80 3.54 6.57 1.13
C ASN A 80 4.97 6.03 1.10
N LEU A 81 5.49 5.66 -0.07
CA LEU A 81 6.84 5.12 -0.26
C LEU A 81 7.78 6.22 -0.77
N ALA A 82 8.58 6.80 0.12
CA ALA A 82 9.61 7.77 -0.23
C ALA A 82 11.02 7.23 0.03
N VAL A 83 11.22 6.44 1.08
CA VAL A 83 12.53 5.93 1.51
C VAL A 83 12.47 4.45 1.92
N PRO A 84 13.61 3.72 1.97
CA PRO A 84 13.63 2.30 2.37
C PRO A 84 13.01 2.02 3.73
N LYS A 85 13.10 2.97 4.67
CA LYS A 85 12.44 2.89 5.98
C LYS A 85 10.93 2.68 5.85
N ASP A 86 10.29 3.31 4.86
CA ASP A 86 8.85 3.18 4.63
C ASP A 86 8.50 1.76 4.18
N VAL A 87 9.37 1.12 3.40
CA VAL A 87 9.23 -0.29 2.99
C VAL A 87 9.32 -1.23 4.20
N ILE A 88 10.23 -0.95 5.14
CA ILE A 88 10.37 -1.72 6.39
C ILE A 88 9.10 -1.57 7.24
N LEU A 89 8.63 -0.34 7.45
CA LEU A 89 7.40 -0.08 8.21
C LEU A 89 6.17 -0.73 7.55
N LEU A 90 6.07 -0.66 6.23
CA LEU A 90 5.02 -1.33 5.47
C LEU A 90 5.05 -2.84 5.66
N SER A 91 6.26 -3.43 5.62
CA SER A 91 6.46 -4.86 5.85
C SER A 91 6.04 -5.28 7.25
N ILE A 92 6.41 -4.49 8.27
CA ILE A 92 5.99 -4.72 9.66
C ILE A 92 4.47 -4.67 9.79
N ASN A 93 3.83 -3.65 9.21
CA ASN A 93 2.38 -3.52 9.24
C ASN A 93 1.68 -4.70 8.55
N SER A 94 2.18 -5.13 7.39
CA SER A 94 1.64 -6.29 6.67
C SER A 94 1.78 -7.58 7.50
N THR A 95 2.92 -7.80 8.14
CA THR A 95 3.13 -8.94 9.03
C THR A 95 2.20 -8.89 10.24
N ARG A 96 2.02 -7.70 10.85
CA ARG A 96 1.07 -7.50 11.96
C ARG A 96 -0.34 -7.91 11.55
N ASP A 97 -0.78 -7.48 10.37
CA ASP A 97 -2.10 -7.82 9.85
C ASP A 97 -2.26 -9.32 9.58
N ALA A 98 -1.21 -9.97 9.07
CA ALA A 98 -1.20 -11.42 8.89
C ALA A 98 -1.31 -12.17 10.22
N ILE A 99 -0.54 -11.76 11.24
CA ILE A 99 -0.58 -12.36 12.58
C ILE A 99 -1.97 -12.16 13.21
N LYS A 100 -2.54 -10.96 13.16
CA LYS A 100 -3.89 -10.68 13.67
C LYS A 100 -4.95 -11.56 13.01
N ARG A 101 -4.86 -11.75 11.69
CA ARG A 101 -5.75 -12.67 10.95
C ARG A 101 -5.58 -14.11 11.45
N ASN A 102 -4.36 -14.57 11.67
CA ASN A 102 -4.10 -15.92 12.16
C ASN A 102 -4.63 -16.14 13.58
N ILE A 103 -4.45 -15.17 14.49
CA ILE A 103 -5.06 -15.20 15.83
C ILE A 103 -6.58 -15.31 15.73
N PHE A 104 -7.21 -14.46 14.92
CA PHE A 104 -8.67 -14.50 14.72
C PHE A 104 -9.16 -15.86 14.18
N LEU A 105 -8.43 -16.44 13.23
CA LEU A 105 -8.75 -17.76 12.68
C LEU A 105 -8.55 -18.87 13.73
N ALA A 106 -7.51 -18.76 14.56
CA ALA A 106 -7.25 -19.68 15.68
C ALA A 106 -8.38 -19.62 16.73
N ASP A 107 -8.77 -18.42 17.16
CA ASP A 107 -9.89 -18.21 18.08
C ASP A 107 -11.19 -18.83 17.53
N LYS A 108 -11.47 -18.58 16.25
CA LYS A 108 -12.63 -19.15 15.58
C LYS A 108 -12.55 -20.68 15.52
N CYS A 109 -11.38 -21.25 15.24
CA CYS A 109 -11.17 -22.69 15.24
C CYS A 109 -11.44 -23.28 16.63
N GLN A 110 -10.93 -22.66 17.69
CA GLN A 110 -11.15 -23.09 19.06
C GLN A 110 -12.61 -23.02 19.48
N ALA A 111 -13.32 -21.94 19.11
CA ALA A 111 -14.73 -21.74 19.46
C ALA A 111 -15.68 -22.67 18.70
N THR A 112 -15.35 -23.04 17.45
CA THR A 112 -16.25 -23.79 16.57
C THR A 112 -15.92 -25.28 16.48
N SER A 113 -14.69 -25.68 16.81
CA SER A 113 -14.28 -27.08 16.71
C SER A 113 -14.79 -27.90 17.88
N LYS A 114 -15.71 -28.82 17.58
CA LYS A 114 -16.27 -29.79 18.54
C LYS A 114 -15.32 -30.94 18.88
N ARG A 115 -14.13 -31.01 18.25
CA ARG A 115 -13.27 -32.22 18.23
C ARG A 115 -11.77 -31.97 18.37
N LEU A 116 -11.35 -30.81 18.91
CA LEU A 116 -9.93 -30.62 19.24
C LEU A 116 -9.54 -31.55 20.40
N THR A 117 -8.49 -32.34 20.22
CA THR A 117 -7.85 -33.06 21.33
C THR A 117 -7.19 -32.06 22.28
N GLU A 118 -6.95 -32.46 23.52
CA GLU A 118 -6.25 -31.59 24.49
C GLU A 118 -4.88 -31.15 23.97
N GLN A 119 -4.15 -32.05 23.30
CA GLN A 119 -2.87 -31.72 22.67
C GLN A 119 -3.01 -30.63 21.58
N GLN A 120 -4.06 -30.69 20.77
CA GLN A 120 -4.32 -29.68 19.74
C GLN A 120 -4.71 -28.33 20.34
N LYS A 121 -5.45 -28.33 21.46
CA LYS A 121 -5.79 -27.10 22.19
C LYS A 121 -4.53 -26.44 22.78
N THR A 122 -3.64 -27.23 23.39
CA THR A 122 -2.37 -26.73 23.90
C THR A 122 -1.50 -26.15 22.79
N ALA A 123 -1.30 -26.89 21.69
CA ALA A 123 -0.52 -26.39 20.56
C ALA A 123 -1.10 -25.09 19.96
N LEU A 124 -2.43 -24.97 19.91
CA LEU A 124 -3.10 -23.76 19.45
C LEU A 124 -2.90 -22.59 20.43
N ALA A 125 -2.99 -22.83 21.73
CA ALA A 125 -2.72 -21.83 22.76
C ALA A 125 -1.26 -21.35 22.74
N ASP A 126 -0.30 -22.26 22.55
CA ASP A 126 1.11 -21.92 22.41
C ASP A 126 1.35 -21.07 21.16
N CYS A 127 0.73 -21.44 20.04
CA CYS A 127 0.78 -20.68 18.79
C CYS A 127 0.22 -19.25 18.95
N MET A 128 -0.92 -19.09 19.63
CA MET A 128 -1.49 -17.77 19.92
C MET A 128 -0.59 -16.94 20.83
N THR A 129 0.03 -17.57 21.84
CA THR A 129 0.97 -16.90 22.74
C THR A 129 2.18 -16.39 21.97
N ASN A 130 2.73 -17.21 21.08
CA ASN A 130 3.84 -16.83 20.21
C ASN A 130 3.46 -15.66 19.29
N TYR A 131 2.28 -15.72 18.65
CA TYR A 131 1.77 -14.62 17.83
C TYR A 131 1.59 -13.32 18.61
N ASN A 132 1.03 -13.37 19.82
CA ASN A 132 0.88 -12.19 20.67
C ASN A 132 2.24 -11.62 21.09
N SER A 133 3.22 -12.48 21.41
CA SER A 133 4.59 -12.05 21.68
C SER A 133 5.22 -11.39 20.44
N GLY A 134 5.00 -11.97 19.26
CA GLY A 134 5.48 -11.41 18.01
C GLY A 134 4.88 -10.04 17.70
N LEU A 135 3.58 -9.83 17.97
CA LEU A 135 2.95 -8.51 17.86
C LEU A 135 3.64 -7.49 18.77
N ALA A 136 3.89 -7.84 20.03
CA ALA A 136 4.55 -6.96 20.98
C ALA A 136 5.98 -6.60 20.55
N ASP A 137 6.72 -7.55 19.98
CA ASP A 137 8.06 -7.30 19.44
C ASP A 137 8.01 -6.42 18.18
N LEU A 138 7.06 -6.64 17.26
CA LEU A 138 6.87 -5.77 16.09
C LEU A 138 6.48 -4.33 16.47
N ASP A 139 5.73 -4.15 17.56
CA ASP A 139 5.38 -2.81 18.06
C ASP A 139 6.61 -2.09 18.61
N LYS A 140 7.50 -2.77 19.35
CA LYS A 140 8.79 -2.20 19.79
C LYS A 140 9.65 -1.77 18.61
N VAL A 141 9.76 -2.62 17.58
CA VAL A 141 10.49 -2.30 16.34
C VAL A 141 9.89 -1.08 15.66
N SER A 142 8.55 -1.00 15.57
CA SER A 142 7.86 0.13 14.95
C SER A 142 8.09 1.43 15.70
N GLU A 143 8.00 1.41 17.03
CA GLU A 143 8.28 2.56 17.90
C GLU A 143 9.74 3.01 17.80
N ALA A 144 10.66 2.05 17.78
CA ALA A 144 12.08 2.28 17.60
C ALA A 144 12.30 3.03 16.27
N LEU A 145 11.78 2.51 15.16
CA LEU A 145 11.86 3.15 13.86
C LEU A 145 11.21 4.54 13.87
N ALA A 146 10.09 4.74 14.55
CA ALA A 146 9.40 6.03 14.61
C ALA A 146 10.21 7.12 15.33
N LYS A 147 10.96 6.77 16.37
CA LYS A 147 11.77 7.72 17.17
C LYS A 147 12.93 8.35 16.41
N ASN A 148 13.34 7.76 15.27
CA ASN A 148 14.20 8.39 14.26
C ASN A 148 15.47 9.08 14.80
N ASP A 149 16.04 8.55 15.89
CA ASP A 149 17.24 9.14 16.48
C ASP A 149 18.45 8.52 15.79
N ARG A 150 19.15 9.32 14.99
CA ARG A 150 20.39 8.91 14.28
C ARG A 150 21.47 8.48 15.28
N GLU A 151 21.34 8.92 16.53
CA GLU A 151 22.16 8.53 17.69
C GLU A 151 21.92 7.07 18.11
N LEU A 152 20.66 6.60 18.10
CA LEU A 152 20.30 5.24 18.53
C LEU A 152 20.77 4.17 17.53
N LEU A 153 20.69 4.44 16.22
CA LEU A 153 21.22 3.55 15.18
C LEU A 153 22.76 3.41 15.22
N HIS A 154 23.47 4.36 15.83
CA HIS A 154 24.92 4.28 16.04
C HIS A 154 25.29 3.34 17.20
N GLN A 155 24.34 3.09 18.10
CA GLN A 155 24.51 2.13 19.18
C GLN A 155 24.32 0.72 18.62
N GLN A 156 25.41 -0.07 18.50
CA GLN A 156 25.38 -1.44 17.95
C GLN A 156 24.28 -2.32 18.56
N GLN A 157 23.97 -2.13 19.84
CA GLN A 157 22.88 -2.82 20.54
C GLN A 157 21.51 -2.58 19.90
N TYR A 158 21.24 -1.38 19.39
CA TYR A 158 19.95 -1.03 18.78
C TYR A 158 19.83 -1.57 17.35
N ALA A 159 20.92 -1.56 16.57
CA ALA A 159 20.95 -2.22 15.27
C ALA A 159 20.79 -3.74 15.39
N ASP A 160 21.42 -4.34 16.41
CA ASP A 160 21.29 -5.77 16.72
C ASP A 160 19.88 -6.11 17.21
N ASP A 161 19.26 -5.28 18.08
CA ASP A 161 17.88 -5.48 18.52
C ASP A 161 16.87 -5.36 17.37
N LEU A 162 17.05 -4.38 16.48
CA LEU A 162 16.23 -4.18 15.29
C LEU A 162 16.33 -5.37 14.31
N LYS A 163 17.47 -6.06 14.30
CA LYS A 163 17.69 -7.26 13.48
C LYS A 163 17.18 -8.53 14.18
N THR A 164 17.34 -8.62 15.49
CA THR A 164 17.05 -9.82 16.29
C THR A 164 15.56 -10.00 16.56
N GLN A 165 14.82 -8.91 16.80
CA GLN A 165 13.38 -8.98 17.11
C GLN A 165 12.56 -9.51 15.93
N PRO A 166 12.75 -9.05 14.67
CA PRO A 166 12.10 -9.66 13.52
C PRO A 166 12.47 -11.14 13.31
N CYS A 167 13.73 -11.53 13.55
CA CYS A 167 14.16 -12.92 13.43
C CYS A 167 13.42 -13.83 14.41
N ARG A 168 13.23 -13.40 15.66
CA ARG A 168 12.44 -14.17 16.66
C ARG A 168 11.02 -14.45 16.20
N VAL A 169 10.39 -13.51 15.49
CA VAL A 169 9.05 -13.67 14.91
C VAL A 169 9.05 -14.69 13.75
N MET A 170 10.16 -14.84 13.04
CA MET A 170 10.29 -15.78 11.92
C MET A 170 10.75 -17.19 12.34
N ASP A 171 11.44 -17.33 13.47
CA ASP A 171 11.99 -18.59 13.99
C ASP A 171 11.02 -19.37 14.90
N SER A 172 9.88 -18.78 15.27
CA SER A 172 8.89 -19.35 16.20
C SER A 172 7.62 -19.78 15.49
#